data_AF-A0AAV7A796-F1
#
_entry.id   AF-A0AAV7A796-F1
#
_cell.length_a   1.000
_cell.length_b   1.000
_cell.length_c   1.000
_cell.angle_alpha   90.00
_cell.angle_beta   90.00
_cell.angle_gamma   90.00
#
_symmetry.space_group_name_H-M   'P 1'
#
loop_
_entity.id
_entity.type
_entity.pdbx_description
1 polymer ?
#
loop_
_entity_poly.entity_id
_entity_poly.type
_entity_poly.pdbx_seq_one_letter_code
_entity_poly.pdbx_strand_id
1 'polypeptide(L)'
;MGHTPLEFSECYLDSPVFRESLKGYEQELERTNKFIKDVIKDGNALISAIKGYSSAIQKFSQTLQSFQFDFIGDTMTDDEINIAESFREFADLLQEVEDEKMMMLQNADELLIKPLEAFRKDQIGLTKERKKKFDRDSEKFYSLLDKHLHLSSKKKEAQLQEADLQVDKEKQNFYESSLEYVYQIQEVQESKKFSLVEPVLAFLHCLFTSNSLTFELTQDFLPYKQQLQLSLQNTRNHFGSTREELEDLKKRMTDAPMICKLKGQSTIEGYLYSQEKRALGLTWVKYYCRYEKEGKILGMTPVEQKPGSRQVSQELTLKSCTRRKSDTIDKRFCFDVETNERQGTITLQAPSEANRRLWLEAMDGKEPIYHSPITKRDEMELNEIGFRFVRKCINAVEATGISSEGIYRTVGSNIQVQKLLNAFFDVKCPGNVDLQTSDWDIKTITSALKFYLRNLSEPVMTYKLHRELVSAAKSENLDYRLGAIHCLVYRLPDNHREMLELIVRHLSRVCEHSKENLMSPSNMGVIFGPTLMRAQEDTVAAMMNIKFQNIVVELLIEHCNKVCNAFTVTRTAKLQ
;
A
#
# COMPACT_ATOMS: atom_id res chain seq x y z
N MET A 1 -42.62 -47.08 -42.25
CA MET A 1 -43.29 -48.37 -42.55
C MET A 1 -42.34 -49.46 -42.12
N GLY A 2 -42.80 -50.45 -41.35
CA GLY A 2 -41.95 -51.56 -40.89
C GLY A 2 -41.53 -52.46 -42.03
N HIS A 3 -40.41 -53.16 -41.89
CA HIS A 3 -40.01 -54.22 -42.82
C HIS A 3 -40.91 -55.43 -42.62
N THR A 4 -41.31 -56.08 -43.72
CA THR A 4 -42.03 -57.36 -43.68
C THR A 4 -41.14 -58.42 -43.01
N PRO A 5 -41.66 -59.23 -42.08
CA PRO A 5 -40.88 -60.29 -41.44
C PRO A 5 -40.26 -61.24 -42.48
N LEU A 6 -39.01 -61.67 -42.25
CA LEU A 6 -38.38 -62.70 -43.06
C LEU A 6 -38.87 -64.07 -42.61
N GLU A 7 -39.60 -64.79 -43.45
CA GLU A 7 -40.08 -66.13 -43.12
C GLU A 7 -39.08 -67.20 -43.60
N PHE A 8 -38.82 -68.23 -42.80
CA PHE A 8 -37.92 -69.32 -43.22
C PHE A 8 -38.42 -70.08 -44.45
N SER A 9 -39.74 -70.14 -44.65
CA SER A 9 -40.35 -70.77 -45.84
C SER A 9 -39.99 -70.03 -47.14
N GLU A 10 -39.70 -68.74 -47.08
CA GLU A 10 -39.29 -67.95 -48.25
C GLU A 10 -37.87 -68.24 -48.70
N CYS A 11 -37.01 -68.79 -47.83
CA CYS A 11 -35.64 -69.21 -48.18
C CYS A 11 -35.62 -70.29 -49.27
N TYR A 12 -36.64 -71.15 -49.31
CA TYR A 12 -36.74 -72.19 -50.34
C TYR A 12 -37.27 -71.63 -51.66
N LEU A 13 -38.18 -70.66 -51.59
CA LEU A 13 -38.81 -70.05 -52.76
C LEU A 13 -37.90 -69.05 -53.47
N ASP A 14 -37.00 -68.41 -52.72
CA ASP A 14 -36.08 -67.36 -53.17
C ASP A 14 -36.74 -66.31 -54.07
N SER A 15 -37.90 -65.83 -53.64
CA SER A 15 -38.70 -64.91 -54.46
C SER A 15 -38.03 -63.54 -54.59
N PRO A 16 -38.30 -62.78 -55.67
CA PRO A 16 -37.84 -61.39 -55.78
C PRO A 16 -38.29 -60.51 -54.60
N VAL A 17 -39.47 -60.79 -54.04
CA VAL A 17 -40.02 -60.09 -52.87
C VAL A 17 -39.19 -60.40 -51.61
N PHE A 18 -38.83 -61.67 -51.40
CA PHE A 18 -37.93 -62.08 -50.32
C PHE A 18 -36.56 -61.40 -50.42
N ARG A 19 -35.98 -61.35 -51.63
CA ARG A 19 -34.71 -60.66 -51.89
C ARG A 19 -34.80 -59.15 -51.63
N GLU A 20 -35.92 -58.52 -51.96
CA GLU A 20 -36.18 -57.12 -51.63
C GLU A 20 -36.30 -56.89 -50.12
N SER A 21 -37.00 -57.77 -49.41
CA SER A 21 -37.07 -57.77 -47.94
C SER A 21 -35.68 -57.88 -47.31
N LEU A 22 -34.87 -58.86 -47.73
CA LEU A 22 -33.47 -59.02 -47.28
C LEU A 22 -32.68 -57.72 -47.47
N LYS A 23 -32.77 -57.11 -48.65
CA LYS A 23 -32.10 -55.83 -48.94
C LYS A 23 -32.55 -54.71 -48.00
N GLY A 24 -33.82 -54.71 -47.58
CA GLY A 24 -34.34 -53.79 -46.55
C GLY A 24 -33.63 -53.97 -45.21
N TYR A 25 -33.54 -55.21 -44.73
CA TYR A 25 -32.82 -55.54 -43.49
C TYR A 25 -31.32 -55.23 -43.57
N GLU A 26 -30.67 -55.48 -44.70
CA GLU A 26 -29.27 -55.14 -44.92
C GLU A 26 -29.00 -53.64 -44.81
N GLN A 27 -29.88 -52.81 -45.37
CA GLN A 27 -29.76 -51.35 -45.30
C GLN A 27 -29.96 -50.85 -43.87
N GLU A 28 -30.93 -51.42 -43.14
CA GLU A 28 -31.14 -51.10 -41.73
C GLU A 28 -29.93 -51.49 -40.88
N LEU A 29 -29.36 -52.68 -41.11
CA LEU A 29 -28.19 -53.16 -40.41
C LEU A 29 -26.95 -52.26 -40.65
N GLU A 30 -26.74 -51.77 -41.87
CA GLU A 30 -25.63 -50.84 -42.14
C GLU A 30 -25.84 -49.48 -41.47
N ARG A 31 -27.08 -48.98 -41.39
CA ARG A 31 -27.40 -47.76 -40.63
C ARG A 31 -27.14 -47.96 -39.14
N THR A 32 -27.56 -49.10 -38.58
CA THR A 32 -27.34 -49.46 -37.18
C THR A 32 -25.85 -49.61 -36.88
N ASN A 33 -25.08 -50.26 -37.75
CA ASN A 33 -23.61 -50.35 -37.64
C ASN A 33 -22.94 -48.97 -37.62
N LYS A 34 -23.37 -48.04 -38.48
CA LYS A 34 -22.86 -46.67 -38.50
C LYS A 34 -23.20 -45.93 -37.21
N PHE A 35 -24.45 -46.02 -36.76
CA PHE A 35 -24.90 -45.40 -35.51
C PHE A 35 -24.07 -45.89 -34.31
N ILE A 36 -23.85 -47.21 -34.18
CA ILE A 36 -23.04 -47.77 -33.10
C ILE A 36 -21.60 -47.22 -33.12
N LYS A 37 -21.00 -47.07 -34.31
CA LYS A 37 -19.65 -46.46 -34.44
C LYS A 37 -19.64 -45.01 -33.95
N ASP A 38 -20.66 -44.24 -34.28
CA ASP A 38 -20.77 -42.85 -33.86
C ASP A 38 -20.95 -42.77 -32.33
N VAL A 39 -21.79 -43.64 -31.73
CA VAL A 39 -21.96 -43.75 -30.27
C VAL A 39 -20.64 -44.13 -29.57
N ILE A 40 -19.91 -45.12 -30.09
CA ILE A 40 -18.61 -45.52 -29.53
C ILE A 40 -17.61 -44.36 -29.60
N LYS A 41 -17.57 -43.65 -30.73
CA LYS A 41 -16.66 -42.52 -30.93
C LYS A 41 -16.95 -41.39 -29.94
N ASP A 42 -18.22 -40.99 -29.84
CA ASP A 42 -18.62 -39.89 -28.96
C ASP A 42 -18.54 -40.29 -27.48
N GLY A 43 -18.85 -41.55 -27.14
CA GLY A 43 -18.65 -42.12 -25.81
C GLY A 43 -17.20 -42.09 -25.37
N ASN A 44 -16.26 -42.48 -26.25
CA ASN A 44 -14.83 -42.39 -25.97
C ASN A 44 -14.36 -40.95 -25.73
N ALA A 45 -14.86 -40.00 -26.53
CA ALA A 45 -14.57 -38.59 -26.36
C ALA A 45 -15.07 -38.06 -25.00
N LEU A 46 -16.29 -38.45 -24.61
CA LEU A 46 -16.87 -38.10 -23.31
C LEU A 46 -16.06 -38.68 -22.14
N ILE A 47 -15.74 -39.98 -22.18
CA ILE A 47 -14.92 -40.64 -21.14
C ILE A 47 -13.56 -39.96 -21.02
N SER A 48 -12.94 -39.59 -22.14
CA SER A 48 -11.65 -38.88 -22.15
C SER A 48 -11.76 -37.49 -21.53
N ALA A 49 -12.83 -36.75 -21.83
CA ALA A 49 -13.08 -35.43 -21.25
C ALA A 49 -13.31 -35.51 -19.73
N ILE A 50 -14.05 -36.51 -19.25
CA ILE A 50 -14.27 -36.76 -17.82
C ILE A 50 -12.94 -37.01 -17.11
N LYS A 51 -12.08 -37.87 -17.67
CA LYS A 51 -10.74 -38.15 -17.11
C LYS A 51 -9.87 -36.89 -17.08
N GLY A 52 -9.92 -36.07 -18.12
CA GLY A 52 -9.21 -34.80 -18.18
C GLY A 52 -9.68 -33.81 -17.12
N TYR A 53 -10.99 -33.68 -16.92
CA TYR A 53 -11.59 -32.86 -15.86
C TYR A 53 -11.15 -33.31 -14.47
N SER A 54 -11.22 -34.61 -14.19
CA SER A 54 -10.82 -35.17 -12.89
C SER A 54 -9.34 -34.93 -12.60
N SER A 55 -8.47 -35.14 -13.59
CA SER A 55 -7.03 -34.84 -13.45
C SER A 55 -6.75 -33.37 -13.16
N ALA A 56 -7.54 -32.45 -13.72
CA ALA A 56 -7.39 -31.03 -13.45
C ALA A 56 -7.77 -30.67 -12.00
N ILE A 57 -8.86 -31.27 -11.47
CA ILE A 57 -9.26 -31.08 -10.08
C ILE A 57 -8.22 -31.62 -9.12
N GLN A 58 -7.73 -32.84 -9.33
CA GLN A 58 -6.71 -33.44 -8.46
C GLN A 58 -5.45 -32.57 -8.39
N LYS A 59 -4.99 -32.03 -9.52
CA LYS A 59 -3.84 -31.09 -9.55
C LYS A 59 -4.12 -29.79 -8.78
N PHE A 60 -5.33 -29.25 -8.91
CA PHE A 60 -5.71 -28.04 -8.19
C PHE A 60 -5.80 -28.30 -6.68
N SER A 61 -6.40 -29.42 -6.27
CA SER A 61 -6.44 -29.87 -4.87
C SER A 61 -5.04 -30.00 -4.27
N GLN A 62 -4.11 -30.68 -4.96
CA GLN A 62 -2.71 -30.80 -4.52
C GLN A 62 -2.03 -29.43 -4.31
N THR A 63 -2.33 -28.47 -5.18
CA THR A 63 -1.81 -27.10 -5.04
C THR A 63 -2.31 -26.45 -3.76
N LEU A 64 -3.62 -26.54 -3.48
CA LEU A 64 -4.21 -26.03 -2.25
C LEU A 64 -3.64 -26.71 -1.00
N GLN A 65 -3.46 -28.03 -1.03
CA GLN A 65 -2.96 -28.82 0.09
C GLN A 65 -1.51 -28.47 0.46
N SER A 66 -0.71 -28.06 -0.54
CA SER A 66 0.70 -27.66 -0.36
C SER A 66 0.89 -26.24 0.17
N PHE A 67 -0.17 -25.45 0.30
CA PHE A 67 -0.08 -24.06 0.72
C PHE A 67 0.36 -23.93 2.18
N GLN A 68 1.38 -23.12 2.42
CA GLN A 68 1.82 -22.69 3.74
C GLN A 68 2.41 -21.27 3.63
N PHE A 69 2.25 -20.46 4.66
CA PHE A 69 2.93 -19.17 4.74
C PHE A 69 4.38 -19.33 5.16
N ASP A 70 5.26 -18.50 4.60
CA ASP A 70 6.55 -18.21 5.22
C ASP A 70 6.30 -17.29 6.43
N PHE A 71 6.62 -17.74 7.65
CA PHE A 71 6.26 -16.99 8.86
C PHE A 71 7.29 -15.89 9.20
N ILE A 72 6.79 -14.76 9.68
CA ILE A 72 7.60 -13.62 10.14
C ILE A 72 7.44 -13.54 11.67
N GLY A 73 8.51 -13.84 12.40
CA GLY A 73 8.51 -13.91 13.87
C GLY A 73 8.98 -15.27 14.39
N ASP A 74 8.69 -15.58 15.65
CA ASP A 74 9.12 -16.83 16.29
C ASP A 74 8.13 -18.00 16.10
N THR A 75 6.86 -17.70 15.83
CA THR A 75 5.77 -18.69 15.61
C THR A 75 4.74 -18.19 14.61
N MET A 76 4.01 -19.11 13.96
CA MET A 76 2.84 -18.75 13.15
C MET A 76 1.70 -18.20 14.03
N THR A 77 0.92 -17.29 13.46
CA THR A 77 -0.31 -16.79 14.07
C THR A 77 -1.47 -17.77 13.86
N ASP A 78 -2.47 -17.72 14.75
CA ASP A 78 -3.69 -18.53 14.61
C ASP A 78 -4.38 -18.28 13.26
N ASP A 79 -4.38 -17.04 12.77
CA ASP A 79 -4.96 -16.69 11.46
C ASP A 79 -4.21 -17.35 10.30
N GLU A 80 -2.88 -17.36 10.31
CA GLU A 80 -2.08 -18.01 9.26
C GLU A 80 -2.27 -19.54 9.26
N ILE A 81 -2.38 -20.15 10.45
CA ILE A 81 -2.70 -21.58 10.61
C ILE A 81 -4.09 -21.86 10.04
N ASN A 82 -5.10 -21.08 10.45
CA ASN A 82 -6.49 -21.23 10.03
C ASN A 82 -6.65 -21.08 8.50
N ILE A 83 -5.91 -20.19 7.85
CA ILE A 83 -5.95 -20.02 6.39
C ILE A 83 -5.39 -21.26 5.69
N ALA A 84 -4.24 -21.76 6.13
CA ALA A 84 -3.63 -22.95 5.55
C ALA A 84 -4.52 -24.20 5.76
N GLU A 85 -5.11 -24.34 6.95
CA GLU A 85 -6.10 -25.38 7.23
C GLU A 85 -7.34 -25.23 6.33
N SER A 86 -7.81 -24.01 6.07
CA SER A 86 -8.96 -23.79 5.17
C SER A 86 -8.70 -24.28 3.75
N PHE A 87 -7.50 -24.05 3.21
CA PHE A 87 -7.13 -24.58 1.90
C PHE A 87 -6.98 -26.09 1.90
N ARG A 88 -6.53 -26.69 3.01
CA ARG A 88 -6.46 -28.14 3.17
C ARG A 88 -7.87 -28.77 3.18
N GLU A 89 -8.81 -28.21 3.93
CA GLU A 89 -10.21 -28.67 3.95
C GLU A 89 -10.86 -28.56 2.56
N PHE A 90 -10.59 -27.50 1.80
CA PHE A 90 -11.05 -27.40 0.41
C PHE A 90 -10.42 -28.45 -0.51
N ALA A 91 -9.12 -28.70 -0.34
CA ALA A 91 -8.39 -29.70 -1.10
C ALA A 91 -8.95 -31.10 -0.85
N ASP A 92 -9.16 -31.43 0.42
CA ASP A 92 -9.63 -32.75 0.86
C ASP A 92 -11.04 -33.03 0.33
N LEU A 93 -11.97 -32.08 0.40
CA LEU A 93 -13.30 -32.22 -0.22
C LEU A 93 -13.21 -32.48 -1.73
N LEU A 94 -12.40 -31.68 -2.44
CA LEU A 94 -12.26 -31.83 -3.90
C LEU A 94 -11.66 -33.19 -4.28
N GLN A 95 -10.72 -33.68 -3.47
CA GLN A 95 -10.07 -34.96 -3.69
C GLN A 95 -11.04 -36.12 -3.40
N GLU A 96 -11.78 -36.06 -2.30
CA GLU A 96 -12.78 -37.07 -1.93
C GLU A 96 -13.88 -37.20 -3.00
N VAL A 97 -14.44 -36.06 -3.44
CA VAL A 97 -15.45 -36.04 -4.51
C VAL A 97 -14.94 -36.69 -5.80
N GLU A 98 -13.71 -36.37 -6.21
CA GLU A 98 -13.18 -36.89 -7.47
C GLU A 98 -12.69 -38.34 -7.36
N ASP A 99 -12.17 -38.78 -6.21
CA ASP A 99 -11.74 -40.15 -6.01
C ASP A 99 -12.93 -41.12 -6.05
N GLU A 100 -14.02 -40.79 -5.35
CA GLU A 100 -15.25 -41.59 -5.39
C GLU A 100 -15.87 -41.62 -6.79
N LYS A 101 -15.93 -40.47 -7.46
CA LYS A 101 -16.43 -40.38 -8.84
C LYS A 101 -15.59 -41.20 -9.82
N MET A 102 -14.27 -41.15 -9.70
CA MET A 102 -13.38 -41.96 -10.54
C MET A 102 -13.50 -43.45 -10.20
N MET A 103 -13.76 -43.81 -8.94
CA MET A 103 -14.02 -45.20 -8.54
C MET A 103 -15.27 -45.78 -9.24
N MET A 104 -16.31 -44.95 -9.45
CA MET A 104 -17.50 -45.35 -10.21
C MET A 104 -17.26 -45.37 -11.72
N LEU A 105 -16.49 -44.43 -12.25
CA LEU A 105 -16.30 -44.24 -13.69
C LEU A 105 -15.08 -44.97 -14.27
N GLN A 106 -14.25 -45.60 -13.44
CA GLN A 106 -13.07 -46.36 -13.89
C GLN A 106 -13.43 -47.43 -14.93
N ASN A 107 -14.62 -48.02 -14.81
CA ASN A 107 -15.12 -49.08 -15.68
C ASN A 107 -16.04 -48.56 -16.80
N ALA A 108 -16.10 -47.24 -17.04
CA ALA A 108 -16.96 -46.68 -18.09
C ALA A 108 -16.71 -47.28 -19.49
N ASP A 109 -15.46 -47.63 -19.78
CA ASP A 109 -15.07 -48.32 -21.01
C ASP A 109 -15.66 -49.75 -21.10
N GLU A 110 -15.57 -50.51 -20.00
CA GLU A 110 -16.13 -51.86 -19.88
C GLU A 110 -17.67 -51.86 -19.95
N LEU A 111 -18.31 -50.80 -19.45
CA LEU A 111 -19.77 -50.69 -19.38
C LEU A 111 -20.40 -50.22 -20.69
N LEU A 112 -19.76 -49.31 -21.42
CA LEU A 112 -20.31 -48.70 -22.63
C LEU A 112 -19.63 -49.16 -23.90
N ILE A 113 -18.30 -49.02 -23.97
CA ILE A 113 -17.56 -49.13 -25.22
C ILE A 113 -17.43 -50.58 -25.65
N LYS A 114 -16.91 -51.44 -24.77
CA LYS A 114 -16.64 -52.84 -25.10
C LYS A 114 -17.90 -53.64 -25.47
N PRO A 115 -19.05 -53.51 -24.77
CA PRO A 115 -20.26 -54.23 -25.16
C PRO A 115 -20.76 -53.83 -26.56
N LEU A 116 -20.70 -52.53 -26.88
CA LEU A 116 -21.08 -52.03 -28.20
C LEU A 116 -20.12 -52.48 -29.30
N GLU A 117 -18.82 -52.52 -29.01
CA GLU A 117 -17.80 -53.06 -29.93
C GLU A 117 -17.99 -54.56 -30.17
N ALA A 118 -18.24 -55.33 -29.10
CA ALA A 118 -18.51 -56.76 -29.17
C ALA A 118 -19.76 -57.03 -30.02
N PHE A 119 -20.87 -56.32 -29.77
CA PHE A 119 -22.07 -56.44 -30.60
C PHE A 119 -21.78 -56.12 -32.08
N ARG A 120 -21.05 -55.04 -32.36
CA ARG A 120 -20.70 -54.65 -33.73
C ARG A 120 -19.84 -55.71 -34.43
N LYS A 121 -18.88 -56.30 -33.72
CA LYS A 121 -17.94 -57.26 -34.29
C LYS A 121 -18.55 -58.65 -34.41
N ASP A 122 -19.15 -59.13 -33.33
CA ASP A 122 -19.52 -60.52 -33.18
C ASP A 122 -20.92 -60.81 -33.72
N GLN A 123 -21.82 -59.81 -33.69
CA GLN A 123 -23.17 -59.95 -34.25
C GLN A 123 -23.22 -59.41 -35.69
N ILE A 124 -22.99 -58.11 -35.87
CA ILE A 124 -23.08 -57.48 -37.20
C ILE A 124 -21.98 -57.99 -38.15
N GLY A 125 -20.76 -58.18 -37.64
CA GLY A 125 -19.65 -58.72 -38.44
C GLY A 125 -19.94 -60.15 -38.93
N LEU A 126 -20.46 -61.01 -38.05
CA LEU A 126 -20.87 -62.37 -38.41
C LEU A 126 -21.99 -62.37 -39.45
N THR A 127 -22.98 -61.49 -39.35
CA THR A 127 -24.03 -61.35 -40.39
C THR A 127 -23.45 -61.04 -41.77
N LYS A 128 -22.39 -60.21 -41.85
CA LYS A 128 -21.71 -59.91 -43.11
C LYS A 128 -20.97 -61.13 -43.68
N GLU A 129 -20.45 -62.00 -42.83
CA GLU A 129 -19.83 -63.26 -43.26
C GLU A 129 -20.88 -64.26 -43.77
N ARG A 130 -22.01 -64.40 -43.06
CA ARG A 130 -23.15 -65.22 -43.49
C ARG A 130 -23.71 -64.75 -44.83
N LYS A 131 -23.85 -63.43 -45.02
CA LYS A 131 -24.24 -62.85 -46.31
C LYS A 131 -23.30 -63.26 -47.44
N LYS A 132 -21.97 -63.13 -47.25
CA LYS A 132 -20.99 -63.52 -48.29
C LYS A 132 -21.08 -65.00 -48.65
N LYS A 133 -21.39 -65.87 -47.69
CA LYS A 133 -21.62 -67.30 -47.94
C LYS A 133 -22.90 -67.50 -48.75
N PHE A 134 -23.99 -66.88 -48.33
CA PHE A 134 -25.28 -66.91 -49.04
C PHE A 134 -25.16 -66.43 -50.50
N ASP A 135 -24.52 -65.28 -50.73
CA ASP A 135 -24.32 -64.73 -52.08
C ASP A 135 -23.51 -65.70 -52.96
N ARG A 136 -22.44 -66.29 -52.40
CA ARG A 136 -21.59 -67.26 -53.10
C ARG A 136 -22.34 -68.55 -53.45
N ASP A 137 -23.05 -69.12 -52.49
CA ASP A 137 -23.78 -70.38 -52.68
C ASP A 137 -24.98 -70.16 -53.63
N SER A 138 -25.61 -68.97 -53.58
CA SER A 138 -26.62 -68.52 -54.54
C SER A 138 -26.08 -68.44 -55.97
N GLU A 139 -24.95 -67.75 -56.20
CA GLU A 139 -24.33 -67.65 -57.53
C GLU A 139 -23.93 -69.03 -58.07
N LYS A 140 -23.37 -69.88 -57.20
CA LYS A 140 -22.94 -71.24 -57.57
C LYS A 140 -24.11 -72.13 -57.96
N PHE A 141 -25.19 -72.10 -57.18
CA PHE A 141 -26.41 -72.86 -57.48
C PHE A 141 -27.02 -72.43 -58.82
N TYR A 142 -27.30 -71.14 -59.01
CA TYR A 142 -27.93 -70.67 -60.25
C TYR A 142 -27.04 -70.85 -61.48
N SER A 143 -25.71 -70.70 -61.35
CA SER A 143 -24.78 -70.98 -62.46
C SER A 143 -24.77 -72.46 -62.84
N LEU A 144 -24.86 -73.37 -61.86
CA LEU A 144 -24.91 -74.81 -62.12
C LEU A 144 -26.26 -75.22 -62.69
N LEU A 145 -27.35 -74.66 -62.16
CA LEU A 145 -28.71 -74.89 -62.65
C LEU A 145 -28.85 -74.47 -64.12
N ASP A 146 -28.33 -73.31 -64.50
CA ASP A 146 -28.34 -72.85 -65.89
C ASP A 146 -27.60 -73.85 -66.82
N LYS A 147 -26.41 -74.31 -66.42
CA LYS A 147 -25.67 -75.34 -67.18
C LYS A 147 -26.45 -76.65 -67.29
N HIS A 148 -27.11 -77.05 -66.21
CA HIS A 148 -27.94 -78.27 -66.16
C HIS A 148 -29.13 -78.17 -67.12
N LEU A 149 -29.85 -77.05 -67.13
CA LEU A 149 -31.00 -76.81 -68.02
C LEU A 149 -30.61 -76.78 -69.51
N HIS A 150 -29.35 -76.49 -69.83
CA HIS A 150 -28.81 -76.53 -71.19
C HIS A 150 -28.27 -77.92 -71.61
N LEU A 151 -28.33 -78.94 -70.74
CA LEU A 151 -27.92 -80.30 -71.11
C LEU A 151 -28.86 -80.89 -72.15
N SER A 152 -28.28 -81.51 -73.18
CA SER A 152 -29.06 -82.21 -74.20
C SER A 152 -29.71 -83.47 -73.63
N SER A 153 -31.02 -83.64 -73.87
CA SER A 153 -31.77 -84.86 -73.55
C SER A 153 -31.26 -86.13 -74.26
N LYS A 154 -30.31 -86.01 -75.20
CA LYS A 154 -29.65 -87.14 -75.89
C LYS A 154 -28.40 -87.66 -75.17
N LYS A 155 -28.02 -87.07 -74.03
CA LYS A 155 -26.90 -87.55 -73.21
C LYS A 155 -27.20 -88.92 -72.60
N LYS A 156 -26.16 -89.64 -72.17
CA LYS A 156 -26.33 -90.93 -71.49
C LYS A 156 -27.09 -90.70 -70.18
N GLU A 157 -28.02 -91.59 -69.86
CA GLU A 157 -28.83 -91.54 -68.63
C GLU A 157 -27.98 -91.33 -67.37
N ALA A 158 -26.85 -92.05 -67.24
CA ALA A 158 -25.93 -91.90 -66.12
C ALA A 158 -25.36 -90.47 -65.98
N GLN A 159 -25.12 -89.76 -67.09
CA GLN A 159 -24.62 -88.38 -67.07
C GLN A 159 -25.71 -87.38 -66.70
N LEU A 160 -26.97 -87.67 -67.04
CA LEU A 160 -28.12 -86.85 -66.64
C LEU A 160 -28.36 -86.99 -65.13
N GLN A 161 -28.37 -88.22 -64.62
CA GLN A 161 -28.53 -88.51 -63.18
C GLN A 161 -27.39 -87.91 -62.35
N GLU A 162 -26.15 -87.94 -62.83
CA GLU A 162 -25.02 -87.28 -62.15
C GLU A 162 -25.21 -85.76 -62.08
N ALA A 163 -25.71 -85.14 -63.17
CA ALA A 163 -25.99 -83.72 -63.20
C ALA A 163 -27.17 -83.34 -62.29
N ASP A 164 -28.22 -84.16 -62.23
CA ASP A 164 -29.36 -84.00 -61.30
C ASP A 164 -28.86 -83.98 -59.85
N LEU A 165 -28.08 -84.99 -59.45
CA LEU A 165 -27.50 -85.10 -58.11
C LEU A 165 -26.60 -83.90 -57.76
N GLN A 166 -25.87 -83.37 -58.75
CA GLN A 166 -25.00 -82.21 -58.53
C GLN A 166 -25.81 -80.93 -58.29
N VAL A 167 -26.88 -80.71 -59.06
CA VAL A 167 -27.78 -79.56 -58.87
C VAL A 167 -28.51 -79.66 -57.54
N ASP A 168 -29.04 -80.83 -57.19
CA ASP A 168 -29.73 -81.05 -55.91
C ASP A 168 -28.81 -80.79 -54.72
N LYS A 169 -27.54 -81.20 -54.80
CA LYS A 169 -26.54 -80.91 -53.77
C LYS A 169 -26.28 -79.42 -53.61
N GLU A 170 -26.08 -78.68 -54.70
CA GLU A 170 -25.84 -77.24 -54.60
C GLU A 170 -27.10 -76.46 -54.20
N LYS A 171 -28.30 -76.95 -54.58
CA LYS A 171 -29.58 -76.42 -54.11
C LYS A 171 -29.70 -76.53 -52.59
N GLN A 172 -29.32 -77.68 -52.03
CA GLN A 172 -29.30 -77.90 -50.59
C GLN A 172 -28.31 -76.96 -49.88
N ASN A 173 -27.09 -76.81 -50.41
CA ASN A 173 -26.10 -75.87 -49.85
C ASN A 173 -26.63 -74.42 -49.86
N PHE A 174 -27.24 -73.99 -50.97
CA PHE A 174 -27.86 -72.67 -51.09
C PHE A 174 -28.96 -72.49 -50.04
N TYR A 175 -29.87 -73.45 -49.92
CA TYR A 175 -30.96 -73.39 -48.96
C TYR A 175 -30.47 -73.31 -47.51
N GLU A 176 -29.48 -74.13 -47.13
CA GLU A 176 -28.84 -74.07 -45.80
C GLU A 176 -28.18 -72.72 -45.55
N SER A 177 -27.47 -72.17 -46.54
CA SER A 177 -26.85 -70.84 -46.42
C SER A 177 -27.90 -69.72 -46.27
N SER A 178 -29.06 -69.84 -46.93
CA SER A 178 -30.17 -68.90 -46.83
C SER A 178 -30.82 -68.94 -45.46
N LEU A 179 -31.08 -70.14 -44.92
CA LEU A 179 -31.64 -70.32 -43.57
C LEU A 179 -30.72 -69.73 -42.50
N GLU A 180 -29.42 -70.05 -42.55
CA GLU A 180 -28.42 -69.51 -41.63
C GLU A 180 -28.33 -67.98 -41.70
N TYR A 181 -28.44 -67.42 -42.91
CA TYR A 181 -28.39 -65.98 -43.09
C TYR A 181 -29.63 -65.28 -42.53
N VAL A 182 -30.83 -65.80 -42.82
CA VAL A 182 -32.09 -65.27 -42.27
C VAL A 182 -32.13 -65.41 -40.75
N TYR A 183 -31.71 -66.56 -40.21
CA TYR A 183 -31.58 -66.77 -38.76
C TYR A 183 -30.69 -65.70 -38.13
N GLN A 184 -29.50 -65.47 -38.69
CA GLN A 184 -28.58 -64.47 -38.16
C GLN A 184 -29.18 -63.05 -38.22
N ILE A 185 -29.88 -62.69 -39.30
CA ILE A 185 -30.55 -61.39 -39.38
C ILE A 185 -31.56 -61.26 -38.24
N GLN A 186 -32.43 -62.26 -38.06
CA GLN A 186 -33.44 -62.23 -36.99
C GLN A 186 -32.80 -62.16 -35.59
N GLU A 187 -31.74 -62.93 -35.35
CA GLU A 187 -31.00 -62.90 -34.09
C GLU A 187 -30.45 -61.50 -33.79
N VAL A 188 -29.88 -60.81 -34.79
CA VAL A 188 -29.41 -59.43 -34.62
C VAL A 188 -30.57 -58.45 -34.38
N GLN A 189 -31.72 -58.64 -35.04
CA GLN A 189 -32.90 -57.79 -34.85
C GLN A 189 -33.50 -57.91 -33.45
N GLU A 190 -33.47 -59.09 -32.85
CA GLU A 190 -33.95 -59.32 -31.49
C GLU A 190 -32.90 -58.87 -30.46
N SER A 191 -31.64 -59.24 -30.64
CA SER A 191 -30.56 -58.90 -29.69
C SER A 191 -30.26 -57.40 -29.62
N LYS A 192 -30.34 -56.66 -30.73
CA LYS A 192 -30.10 -55.20 -30.72
C LYS A 192 -31.03 -54.43 -29.78
N LYS A 193 -32.22 -54.95 -29.49
CA LYS A 193 -33.23 -54.30 -28.63
C LYS A 193 -32.71 -54.09 -27.21
N PHE A 194 -31.88 -55.01 -26.71
CA PHE A 194 -31.27 -54.90 -25.38
C PHE A 194 -29.77 -54.60 -25.45
N SER A 195 -29.02 -55.22 -26.37
CA SER A 195 -27.56 -55.07 -26.45
C SER A 195 -27.07 -53.65 -26.75
N LEU A 196 -27.93 -52.78 -27.30
CA LEU A 196 -27.62 -51.37 -27.53
C LEU A 196 -28.04 -50.47 -26.36
N VAL A 197 -29.13 -50.81 -25.67
CA VAL A 197 -29.74 -49.97 -24.65
C VAL A 197 -29.12 -50.21 -23.28
N GLU A 198 -28.83 -51.47 -22.94
CA GLU A 198 -28.25 -51.83 -21.64
C GLU A 198 -26.90 -51.15 -21.36
N PRO A 199 -25.92 -51.11 -22.30
CA PRO A 199 -24.65 -50.42 -22.07
C PRO A 199 -24.83 -48.92 -21.82
N VAL A 200 -25.71 -48.29 -22.59
CA VAL A 200 -26.01 -46.86 -22.47
C VAL A 200 -26.70 -46.56 -21.14
N LEU A 201 -27.66 -47.39 -20.75
CA LEU A 201 -28.37 -47.26 -19.48
C LEU A 201 -27.43 -47.43 -18.29
N ALA A 202 -26.55 -48.45 -18.33
CA ALA A 202 -25.57 -48.69 -17.27
C ALA A 202 -24.62 -47.50 -17.11
N PHE A 203 -24.10 -46.96 -18.23
CA PHE A 203 -23.25 -45.78 -18.22
C PHE A 203 -23.95 -44.53 -17.69
N LEU A 204 -25.20 -44.27 -18.11
CA LEU A 204 -26.00 -43.15 -17.60
C LEU A 204 -26.28 -43.28 -16.10
N HIS A 205 -26.54 -44.50 -15.64
CA HIS A 205 -26.73 -44.77 -14.21
C HIS A 205 -25.46 -44.42 -13.42
N CYS A 206 -24.27 -44.86 -13.86
CA CYS A 206 -23.00 -44.47 -13.24
C CYS A 206 -22.80 -42.94 -13.21
N LEU A 207 -23.11 -42.25 -14.31
CA LEU A 207 -23.00 -40.78 -14.36
C LEU A 207 -23.93 -40.10 -13.35
N PHE A 208 -25.21 -40.49 -13.30
CA PHE A 208 -26.16 -39.88 -12.38
C PHE A 208 -25.86 -40.20 -10.93
N THR A 209 -25.47 -41.43 -10.61
CA THR A 209 -25.04 -41.80 -9.26
C THR A 209 -23.83 -40.99 -8.83
N SER A 210 -22.85 -40.75 -9.72
CA SER A 210 -21.70 -39.90 -9.39
C SER A 210 -22.07 -38.44 -9.09
N ASN A 211 -23.07 -37.90 -9.79
CA ASN A 211 -23.57 -36.54 -9.54
C ASN A 211 -24.35 -36.46 -8.21
N SER A 212 -25.15 -37.48 -7.90
CA SER A 212 -25.84 -37.58 -6.62
C SER A 212 -24.86 -37.65 -5.46
N LEU A 213 -23.79 -38.45 -5.58
CA LEU A 213 -22.76 -38.53 -4.55
C LEU A 213 -22.04 -37.18 -4.36
N THR A 214 -21.72 -36.50 -5.46
CA THR A 214 -21.12 -35.15 -5.39
C THR A 214 -22.00 -34.19 -4.59
N PHE A 215 -23.32 -34.27 -4.77
CA PHE A 215 -24.26 -33.47 -4.00
C PHE A 215 -24.22 -33.82 -2.51
N GLU A 216 -24.24 -35.10 -2.15
CA GLU A 216 -24.18 -35.57 -0.76
C GLU A 216 -22.89 -35.11 -0.05
N LEU A 217 -21.72 -35.34 -0.64
CA LEU A 217 -20.44 -34.88 -0.09
C LEU A 217 -20.39 -33.35 0.07
N THR A 218 -21.00 -32.61 -0.87
CA THR A 218 -21.10 -31.15 -0.75
C THR A 218 -22.04 -30.71 0.38
N GLN A 219 -23.09 -31.49 0.68
CA GLN A 219 -23.96 -31.21 1.83
C GLN A 219 -23.21 -31.39 3.15
N ASP A 220 -22.40 -32.44 3.26
CA ASP A 220 -21.59 -32.72 4.47
C ASP A 220 -20.56 -31.60 4.73
N PHE A 221 -20.12 -30.90 3.69
CA PHE A 221 -19.23 -29.74 3.80
C PHE A 221 -19.92 -28.43 4.23
N LEU A 222 -21.26 -28.34 4.17
CA LEU A 222 -21.98 -27.09 4.45
C LEU A 222 -21.76 -26.52 5.86
N PRO A 223 -21.73 -27.31 6.94
CA PRO A 223 -21.48 -26.78 8.29
C PRO A 223 -20.12 -26.09 8.39
N TYR A 224 -19.07 -26.71 7.86
CA TYR A 224 -17.74 -26.12 7.81
C TYR A 224 -17.73 -24.82 7.01
N LYS A 225 -18.35 -24.81 5.82
CA LYS A 225 -18.50 -23.60 5.00
C LYS A 225 -19.17 -22.46 5.77
N GLN A 226 -20.25 -22.73 6.50
CA GLN A 226 -20.96 -21.71 7.28
C GLN A 226 -20.07 -21.16 8.41
N GLN A 227 -19.36 -22.05 9.13
CA GLN A 227 -18.42 -21.66 10.17
C GLN A 227 -17.29 -20.78 9.61
N LEU A 228 -16.71 -21.17 8.47
CA LEU A 228 -15.64 -20.42 7.81
C LEU A 228 -16.14 -19.04 7.35
N GLN A 229 -17.36 -18.95 6.81
CA GLN A 229 -17.96 -17.66 6.42
C GLN A 229 -18.12 -16.70 7.60
N LEU A 230 -18.56 -17.21 8.76
CA LEU A 230 -18.66 -16.42 9.99
C LEU A 230 -17.28 -15.97 10.47
N SER A 231 -16.29 -16.87 10.45
CA SER A 231 -14.90 -16.56 10.81
C SER A 231 -14.32 -15.45 9.93
N LEU A 232 -14.44 -15.59 8.60
CA LEU A 232 -13.98 -14.58 7.64
C LEU A 232 -14.65 -13.22 7.83
N GLN A 233 -15.93 -13.20 8.20
CA GLN A 233 -16.63 -11.95 8.50
C GLN A 233 -16.08 -11.30 9.77
N ASN A 234 -15.78 -12.09 10.81
CA ASN A 234 -15.17 -11.59 12.04
C ASN A 234 -13.76 -11.05 11.78
N THR A 235 -12.92 -11.76 11.03
CA THR A 235 -11.57 -11.30 10.65
C THR A 235 -11.64 -9.99 9.85
N ARG A 236 -12.60 -9.86 8.92
CA ARG A 236 -12.81 -8.61 8.16
C ARG A 236 -13.23 -7.45 9.07
N ASN A 237 -14.10 -7.69 10.03
CA ASN A 237 -14.51 -6.67 11.01
C ASN A 237 -13.32 -6.25 11.89
N HIS A 238 -12.52 -7.22 12.36
CA HIS A 238 -11.33 -6.95 13.17
C HIS A 238 -10.31 -6.11 12.40
N PHE A 239 -10.01 -6.46 11.14
CA PHE A 239 -9.13 -5.68 10.27
C PHE A 239 -9.57 -4.21 10.15
N GLY A 240 -10.88 -3.95 10.05
CA GLY A 240 -11.43 -2.59 10.03
C GLY A 240 -11.01 -1.79 11.25
N SER A 241 -11.23 -2.35 12.45
CA SER A 241 -10.85 -1.71 13.72
C SER A 241 -9.34 -1.57 13.89
N THR A 242 -8.55 -2.62 13.60
CA THR A 242 -7.08 -2.56 13.69
C THR A 242 -6.50 -1.52 12.74
N ARG A 243 -7.05 -1.38 11.52
CA ARG A 243 -6.62 -0.35 10.57
C ARG A 243 -6.87 1.06 11.11
N GLU A 244 -8.03 1.31 11.71
CA GLU A 244 -8.34 2.60 12.34
C GLU A 244 -7.39 2.90 13.50
N GLU A 245 -7.11 1.93 14.37
CA GLU A 245 -6.14 2.09 15.46
C GLU A 245 -4.71 2.36 14.94
N LEU A 246 -4.30 1.69 13.86
CA LEU A 246 -3.01 1.92 13.20
C LEU A 246 -2.94 3.31 12.56
N GLU A 247 -4.02 3.78 11.94
CA GLU A 247 -4.12 5.14 11.39
C GLU A 247 -4.02 6.19 12.50
N ASP A 248 -4.70 5.98 13.62
CA ASP A 248 -4.61 6.84 14.80
C ASP A 248 -3.22 6.82 15.44
N LEU A 249 -2.58 5.65 15.54
CA LEU A 249 -1.20 5.55 16.01
C LEU A 249 -0.25 6.29 15.07
N LYS A 250 -0.38 6.10 13.76
CA LYS A 250 0.41 6.82 12.75
C LYS A 250 0.25 8.32 12.88
N LYS A 251 -0.99 8.81 13.03
CA LYS A 251 -1.28 10.23 13.22
C LYS A 251 -0.63 10.76 14.50
N ARG A 252 -0.81 10.06 15.62
CA ARG A 252 -0.14 10.41 16.90
C ARG A 252 1.38 10.45 16.77
N MET A 253 1.98 9.49 16.07
CA MET A 253 3.43 9.44 15.85
C MET A 253 3.93 10.54 14.89
N THR A 254 3.08 10.98 13.96
CA THR A 254 3.38 12.10 13.05
C THR A 254 3.33 13.45 13.77
N ASP A 255 2.34 13.61 14.66
CA ASP A 255 2.13 14.84 15.43
C ASP A 255 3.02 14.91 16.70
N ALA A 256 3.62 13.78 17.10
CA ALA A 256 4.52 13.73 18.26
C ALA A 256 5.78 14.58 18.01
N PRO A 257 6.23 15.37 19.00
CA PRO A 257 7.50 16.08 18.90
C PRO A 257 8.63 15.07 18.60
N MET A 258 9.50 15.39 17.63
CA MET A 258 10.70 14.59 17.26
C MET A 258 11.65 14.28 18.44
N ILE A 259 11.40 14.88 19.61
CA ILE A 259 12.11 14.66 20.87
C ILE A 259 11.11 14.04 21.86
N CYS A 260 10.66 12.82 21.58
CA CYS A 260 9.89 12.07 22.55
C CYS A 260 10.87 11.54 23.62
N LYS A 261 11.09 12.32 24.69
CA LYS A 261 11.67 11.78 25.92
C LYS A 261 10.67 10.76 26.48
N LEU A 262 10.98 9.46 26.39
CA LEU A 262 10.40 8.49 27.30
C LEU A 262 11.02 8.77 28.69
N LYS A 263 10.30 9.54 29.52
CA LYS A 263 10.67 9.78 30.91
C LYS A 263 10.95 8.44 31.59
N GLY A 264 12.18 8.19 32.00
CA GLY A 264 12.58 6.99 32.76
C GLY A 264 13.39 5.93 32.00
N GLN A 265 13.74 6.12 30.72
CA GLN A 265 14.65 5.19 30.03
C GLN A 265 16.10 5.37 30.51
N SER A 266 16.73 4.27 30.95
CA SER A 266 18.13 4.18 31.36
C SER A 266 19.12 4.20 30.17
N THR A 267 18.60 4.13 28.95
CA THR A 267 19.37 4.05 27.70
C THR A 267 19.01 5.18 26.74
N ILE A 268 20.01 5.78 26.09
CA ILE A 268 19.81 6.69 24.94
C ILE A 268 20.41 6.05 23.68
N GLU A 269 19.69 6.17 22.57
CA GLU A 269 20.08 5.59 21.29
C GLU A 269 19.91 6.59 20.15
N GLY A 270 20.78 6.48 19.15
CA GLY A 270 20.67 7.32 17.95
C GLY A 270 21.96 7.40 17.15
N TYR A 271 21.88 8.07 16.02
CA TYR A 271 23.03 8.25 15.13
C TYR A 271 23.94 9.38 15.61
N LEU A 272 25.24 9.08 15.72
CA LEU A 272 26.30 10.06 15.96
C LEU A 272 27.40 9.89 14.90
N TYR A 273 28.12 10.97 14.62
CA TYR A 273 29.31 10.91 13.78
C TYR A 273 30.55 11.00 14.65
N SER A 274 31.47 10.05 14.50
CA SER A 274 32.74 10.04 15.22
C SER A 274 33.86 10.57 14.32
N GLN A 275 34.71 11.43 14.86
CA GLN A 275 35.89 11.92 14.17
C GLN A 275 37.02 10.88 14.26
N GLU A 276 37.38 10.29 13.12
CA GLU A 276 38.45 9.30 13.03
C GLU A 276 39.63 9.81 12.20
N LYS A 277 40.84 9.39 12.58
CA LYS A 277 42.06 9.66 11.83
C LYS A 277 42.30 8.54 10.81
N ARG A 278 42.26 8.86 9.53
CA ARG A 278 42.61 7.96 8.41
C ARG A 278 43.88 8.44 7.72
N ALA A 279 44.41 7.62 6.80
CA ALA A 279 45.68 7.89 6.10
C ALA A 279 45.70 9.25 5.37
N LEU A 280 44.54 9.76 4.92
CA LEU A 280 44.40 11.02 4.17
C LEU A 280 43.87 12.19 5.01
N GLY A 281 43.84 12.06 6.35
CA GLY A 281 43.37 13.11 7.25
C GLY A 281 42.21 12.68 8.15
N LEU A 282 41.50 13.65 8.72
CA LEU A 282 40.36 13.41 9.61
C LEU A 282 39.09 13.16 8.80
N THR A 283 38.38 12.09 9.12
CA THR A 283 37.11 11.71 8.48
C THR A 283 36.03 11.52 9.54
N TRP A 284 34.81 11.93 9.22
CA TRP A 284 33.64 11.69 10.08
C TRP A 284 32.95 10.40 9.64
N VAL A 285 32.86 9.45 10.55
CA VAL A 285 32.25 8.14 10.29
C VAL A 285 30.95 8.03 11.08
N LYS A 286 29.88 7.60 10.43
CA LYS A 286 28.55 7.48 11.03
C LYS A 286 28.44 6.18 11.83
N TYR A 287 28.03 6.30 13.09
CA TYR A 287 27.74 5.19 14.00
C TYR A 287 26.30 5.24 14.47
N TYR A 288 25.68 4.06 14.63
CA TYR A 288 24.55 3.90 15.54
C TYR A 288 25.12 3.71 16.94
N CYS A 289 24.78 4.62 17.84
CA CYS A 289 25.29 4.63 19.20
C CYS A 289 24.18 4.29 20.19
N ARG A 290 24.49 3.48 21.19
CA ARG A 290 23.64 3.15 22.33
C ARG A 290 24.43 3.41 23.60
N TYR A 291 23.91 4.22 24.51
CA TYR A 291 24.52 4.45 25.81
C TYR A 291 23.60 3.96 26.93
N GLU A 292 24.14 3.15 27.82
CA GLU A 292 23.48 2.63 29.01
C GLU A 292 24.04 3.29 30.27
N LYS A 293 23.17 3.97 31.03
CA LYS A 293 23.58 4.81 32.16
C LYS A 293 24.11 4.01 33.35
N GLU A 294 23.51 2.86 33.68
CA GLU A 294 23.88 2.06 34.86
C GLU A 294 25.30 1.50 34.74
N GLY A 295 25.68 1.02 33.55
CA GLY A 295 27.04 0.54 33.25
C GLY A 295 28.01 1.60 32.71
N LYS A 296 27.52 2.79 32.36
CA LYS A 296 28.25 3.82 31.57
C LYS A 296 28.82 3.28 30.25
N ILE A 297 28.14 2.31 29.64
CA ILE A 297 28.61 1.63 28.44
C ILE A 297 28.10 2.38 27.21
N LEU A 298 29.01 2.81 26.35
CA LEU A 298 28.74 3.35 25.04
C LEU A 298 29.06 2.30 23.97
N GLY A 299 28.02 1.70 23.40
CA GLY A 299 28.07 0.85 22.23
C GLY A 299 28.08 1.67 20.93
N MET A 300 29.02 1.40 20.02
CA MET A 300 29.13 2.08 18.73
C MET A 300 29.21 1.07 17.58
N THR A 301 28.22 1.10 16.68
CA THR A 301 28.13 0.21 15.50
C THR A 301 28.21 1.02 14.21
N PRO A 302 29.20 0.78 13.32
CA PRO A 302 29.38 1.57 12.09
C PRO A 302 28.26 1.31 11.06
N VAL A 303 27.80 2.36 10.37
CA VAL A 303 26.68 2.28 9.41
C VAL A 303 27.13 1.95 7.97
N GLU A 304 28.31 2.42 7.54
CA GLU A 304 28.81 2.19 6.17
C GLU A 304 29.46 0.80 6.03
N GLN A 305 28.91 -0.04 5.14
CA GLN A 305 29.34 -1.43 4.94
C GLN A 305 30.28 -1.54 3.75
N LYS A 306 31.45 -2.19 3.92
CA LYS A 306 32.13 -2.86 2.81
C LYS A 306 31.79 -4.35 2.88
N PRO A 307 31.34 -4.98 1.77
CA PRO A 307 31.02 -6.41 1.77
C PRO A 307 32.30 -7.23 2.10
N GLY A 308 32.24 -8.04 3.16
CA GLY A 308 33.27 -9.01 3.52
C GLY A 308 34.05 -8.79 4.82
N SER A 309 33.85 -7.69 5.56
CA SER A 309 34.51 -7.49 6.87
C SER A 309 33.62 -7.92 8.04
N ARG A 310 34.07 -8.86 8.89
CA ARG A 310 33.44 -9.14 10.19
C ARG A 310 33.51 -7.87 11.06
N GLN A 311 32.34 -7.31 11.38
CA GLN A 311 32.20 -6.09 12.18
C GLN A 311 32.41 -6.39 13.66
N VAL A 312 33.10 -5.49 14.37
CA VAL A 312 33.18 -5.52 15.83
C VAL A 312 32.49 -4.26 16.32
N SER A 313 31.29 -4.42 16.88
CA SER A 313 30.65 -3.39 17.70
C SER A 313 31.59 -3.05 18.84
N GLN A 314 31.84 -1.75 19.05
CA GLN A 314 32.74 -1.32 20.10
C GLN A 314 31.92 -0.99 21.32
N GLU A 315 32.24 -1.63 22.44
CA GLU A 315 31.72 -1.27 23.75
C GLU A 315 32.82 -0.53 24.51
N LEU A 316 32.51 0.72 24.90
CA LEU A 316 33.44 1.61 25.57
C LEU A 316 32.84 2.08 26.88
N THR A 317 33.60 1.97 27.96
CA THR A 317 33.17 2.46 29.28
C THR A 317 33.49 3.95 29.39
N LEU A 318 32.47 4.77 29.53
CA LEU A 318 32.58 6.22 29.58
C LEU A 318 33.20 6.70 30.91
N LYS A 319 34.31 7.43 30.82
CA LYS A 319 34.93 8.16 31.94
C LYS A 319 34.30 9.54 32.12
N SER A 320 34.25 10.30 31.04
CA SER A 320 33.81 11.68 31.05
C SER A 320 33.17 12.05 29.71
N CYS A 321 32.24 12.99 29.74
CA CYS A 321 31.61 13.57 28.57
C CYS A 321 31.60 15.09 28.75
N THR A 322 32.09 15.83 27.76
CA THR A 322 32.18 17.29 27.84
C THR A 322 31.75 17.89 26.52
N ARG A 323 30.92 18.92 26.55
CA ARG A 323 30.57 19.66 25.34
C ARG A 323 31.82 20.33 24.77
N ARG A 324 32.05 20.18 23.47
CA ARG A 324 33.17 20.82 22.78
C ARG A 324 32.88 22.30 22.54
N LYS A 325 33.89 23.16 22.75
CA LYS A 325 33.75 24.61 22.53
C LYS A 325 33.67 24.91 21.03
N SER A 326 32.78 25.82 20.64
CA SER A 326 32.49 26.11 19.23
C SER A 326 33.65 26.73 18.44
N ASP A 327 34.60 27.38 19.12
CA ASP A 327 35.83 27.94 18.57
C ASP A 327 36.93 26.88 18.34
N THR A 328 36.80 25.69 18.96
CA THR A 328 37.80 24.61 18.87
C THR A 328 37.56 23.61 17.75
N ILE A 329 36.43 23.70 17.03
CA ILE A 329 36.08 22.78 15.94
C ILE A 329 35.14 23.44 14.92
N ASP A 330 35.42 23.31 13.63
CA ASP A 330 34.55 23.78 12.53
C ASP A 330 33.43 22.77 12.20
N LYS A 331 32.72 22.33 13.24
CA LYS A 331 31.53 21.45 13.15
C LYS A 331 30.55 21.80 14.26
N ARG A 332 29.26 21.73 13.93
CA ARG A 332 28.17 22.04 14.86
C ARG A 332 27.81 20.81 15.69
N PHE A 333 27.37 21.05 16.92
CA PHE A 333 26.81 20.06 17.84
C PHE A 333 27.78 18.96 18.31
N CYS A 334 29.07 19.30 18.41
CA CYS A 334 30.10 18.36 18.84
C CYS A 334 30.25 18.29 20.36
N PHE A 335 30.60 17.11 20.84
CA PHE A 335 30.99 16.84 22.21
C PHE A 335 32.07 15.75 22.22
N ASP A 336 32.81 15.74 23.30
CA ASP A 336 34.01 14.96 23.49
C ASP A 336 33.76 13.94 24.59
N VAL A 337 34.07 12.68 24.32
CA VAL A 337 33.97 11.59 25.30
C VAL A 337 35.34 10.98 25.56
N GLU A 338 35.61 10.68 26.83
CA GLU A 338 36.78 9.93 27.25
C GLU A 338 36.34 8.57 27.74
N THR A 339 37.12 7.54 27.42
CA THR A 339 36.75 6.15 27.70
C THR A 339 37.86 5.43 28.46
N ASN A 340 37.55 4.30 29.09
CA ASN A 340 38.54 3.49 29.79
C ASN A 340 39.52 2.84 28.81
N GLU A 341 39.02 2.42 27.66
CA GLU A 341 39.68 1.52 26.72
C GLU A 341 40.54 2.28 25.70
N ARG A 342 40.16 3.50 25.31
CA ARG A 342 40.90 4.30 24.32
C ARG A 342 41.71 5.40 25.00
N GLN A 343 42.98 5.52 24.59
CA GLN A 343 43.83 6.65 24.95
C GLN A 343 43.49 7.85 24.04
N GLY A 344 43.01 8.92 24.64
CA GLY A 344 42.62 10.15 23.94
C GLY A 344 41.11 10.35 23.86
N THR A 345 40.74 11.58 23.51
CA THR A 345 39.34 12.02 23.44
C THR A 345 38.71 11.59 22.12
N ILE A 346 37.51 11.02 22.17
CA ILE A 346 36.71 10.69 20.99
C ILE A 346 35.73 11.84 20.78
N THR A 347 35.78 12.45 19.60
CA THR A 347 34.88 13.55 19.26
C THR A 347 33.69 13.05 18.50
N LEU A 348 32.51 13.27 19.08
CA LEU A 348 31.23 12.88 18.53
C LEU A 348 30.44 14.12 18.09
N GLN A 349 29.67 13.98 17.03
CA GLN A 349 28.78 15.00 16.49
C GLN A 349 27.35 14.48 16.48
N ALA A 350 26.45 15.23 17.14
CA ALA A 350 25.02 14.99 17.10
C ALA A 350 24.35 15.69 15.90
N PRO A 351 23.18 15.22 15.43
CA PRO A 351 22.49 15.81 14.28
C PRO A 351 21.84 17.18 14.58
N SER A 352 21.58 17.49 15.85
CA SER A 352 20.98 18.77 16.26
C SER A 352 21.43 19.17 17.67
N GLU A 353 21.24 20.44 18.02
CA GLU A 353 21.50 20.96 19.35
C GLU A 353 20.66 20.25 20.44
N ALA A 354 19.40 19.94 20.12
CA ALA A 354 18.54 19.19 21.02
C ALA A 354 19.09 17.78 21.27
N ASN A 355 19.51 17.07 20.22
CA ASN A 355 20.13 15.75 20.36
C ASN A 355 21.42 15.82 21.18
N ARG A 356 22.31 16.78 20.90
CA ARG A 356 23.54 16.97 21.69
C ARG A 356 23.24 17.14 23.18
N ARG A 357 22.21 17.93 23.51
CA ARG A 357 21.81 18.16 24.90
C ARG A 357 21.33 16.87 25.58
N LEU A 358 20.55 16.04 24.88
CA LEU A 358 20.10 14.75 25.40
C LEU A 358 21.27 13.78 25.62
N TRP A 359 22.20 13.70 24.67
CA TRP A 359 23.41 12.87 24.82
C TRP A 359 24.27 13.31 25.99
N LEU A 360 24.46 14.62 26.19
CA LEU A 360 25.16 15.14 27.37
C LEU A 360 24.40 14.86 28.66
N GLU A 361 23.07 15.07 28.71
CA GLU A 361 22.26 14.79 29.89
C GLU A 361 22.31 13.31 30.29
N ALA A 362 22.25 12.40 29.30
CA ALA A 362 22.34 10.96 29.54
C ALA A 362 23.73 10.55 30.07
N MET A 363 24.79 11.15 29.53
CA MET A 363 26.19 10.87 29.86
C MET A 363 26.74 11.70 31.04
N ASP A 364 25.88 12.40 31.78
CA ASP A 364 26.24 13.32 32.87
C ASP A 364 27.32 14.35 32.43
N GLY A 365 27.19 14.82 31.19
CA GLY A 365 28.16 15.63 30.49
C GLY A 365 28.27 17.06 31.01
N LYS A 366 29.49 17.59 31.01
CA LYS A 366 29.81 18.93 31.54
C LYS A 366 29.80 19.99 30.43
N GLU A 367 29.32 21.17 30.75
CA GLU A 367 29.52 22.36 29.89
C GLU A 367 30.97 22.87 30.06
N PRO A 368 31.62 23.35 28.99
CA PRO A 368 32.97 23.90 29.08
C PRO A 368 32.96 25.16 29.95
N ILE A 369 33.95 25.27 30.84
CA ILE A 369 34.08 26.42 31.74
C ILE A 369 34.51 27.64 30.92
N TYR A 370 33.58 28.58 30.68
CA TYR A 370 33.87 29.87 30.07
C TYR A 370 34.48 30.79 31.12
N HIS A 371 35.73 31.22 30.90
CA HIS A 371 36.30 32.39 31.59
C HIS A 371 36.13 33.58 30.64
N SER A 372 34.92 34.12 30.55
CA SER A 372 34.69 35.41 29.92
C SER A 372 33.34 35.99 30.36
N PRO A 373 33.28 37.29 30.69
CA PRO A 373 32.10 37.91 31.27
C PRO A 373 31.06 38.20 30.19
N ILE A 374 29.79 38.21 30.62
CA ILE A 374 28.61 38.67 29.87
C ILE A 374 28.04 37.65 28.89
N THR A 375 27.15 36.78 29.41
CA THR A 375 25.89 36.43 28.74
C THR A 375 24.90 35.88 29.78
N LYS A 376 24.28 36.77 30.55
CA LYS A 376 22.86 36.64 30.86
C LYS A 376 22.17 37.69 29.99
N ARG A 377 21.31 37.26 29.06
CA ARG A 377 20.39 38.19 28.39
C ARG A 377 19.36 38.55 29.46
N ASP A 378 19.62 39.61 30.21
CA ASP A 378 18.57 40.22 31.03
C ASP A 378 17.55 40.80 30.05
N GLU A 379 16.32 40.31 30.12
CA GLU A 379 15.19 40.83 29.36
C GLU A 379 15.04 42.33 29.70
N MET A 380 14.83 43.18 28.68
CA MET A 380 14.71 44.62 28.92
C MET A 380 13.30 44.91 29.44
N GLU A 381 13.17 45.81 30.42
CA GLU A 381 11.86 46.20 30.95
C GLU A 381 11.41 47.56 30.40
N LEU A 382 10.08 47.73 30.31
CA LEU A 382 9.47 49.01 29.96
C LEU A 382 9.36 49.91 31.20
N ASN A 383 10.43 50.65 31.48
CA ASN A 383 10.56 51.54 32.64
C ASN A 383 10.99 52.96 32.23
N GLU A 384 11.09 53.88 33.20
CA GLU A 384 11.48 55.29 32.98
C GLU A 384 12.80 55.47 32.21
N ILE A 385 13.79 54.61 32.45
CA ILE A 385 15.08 54.65 31.74
C ILE A 385 14.87 54.30 30.27
N GLY A 386 14.03 53.31 30.00
CA GLY A 386 13.56 52.94 28.67
C GLY A 386 12.85 54.07 27.92
N PHE A 387 11.91 54.74 28.57
CA PHE A 387 11.24 55.93 28.01
C PHE A 387 12.23 57.03 27.65
N ARG A 388 13.19 57.31 28.54
CA ARG A 388 14.25 58.29 28.28
C ARG A 388 15.15 57.87 27.11
N PHE A 389 15.48 56.58 26.99
CA PHE A 389 16.26 56.05 25.86
C PHE A 389 15.54 56.28 24.53
N VAL A 390 14.26 55.88 24.47
CA VAL A 390 13.43 56.03 23.27
C VAL A 390 13.29 57.50 22.88
N ARG A 391 12.98 58.39 23.83
CA ARG A 391 12.87 59.84 23.58
C ARG A 391 14.17 60.44 23.07
N LYS A 392 15.33 60.08 23.65
CA LYS A 392 16.64 60.57 23.16
C LYS A 392 16.94 60.05 21.75
N CYS A 393 16.66 58.79 21.45
CA CYS A 393 16.84 58.23 20.11
C CYS A 393 15.96 58.95 19.09
N ILE A 394 14.67 59.13 19.40
CA ILE A 394 13.70 59.86 18.57
C ILE A 394 14.21 61.28 18.29
N ASN A 395 14.62 62.01 19.32
CA ASN A 395 15.12 63.39 19.16
C ASN A 395 16.39 63.45 18.30
N ALA A 396 17.33 62.51 18.46
CA ALA A 396 18.53 62.45 17.63
C ALA A 396 18.18 62.17 16.16
N VAL A 397 17.24 61.25 15.92
CA VAL A 397 16.77 60.91 14.57
C VAL A 397 16.04 62.09 13.93
N GLU A 398 15.15 62.75 14.64
CA GLU A 398 14.41 63.90 14.10
C GLU A 398 15.30 65.12 13.86
N ALA A 399 16.31 65.35 14.71
CA ALA A 399 17.21 66.50 14.57
C ALA A 399 18.26 66.33 13.46
N THR A 400 18.82 65.12 13.29
CA THR A 400 20.02 64.90 12.45
C THR A 400 19.87 63.80 11.40
N GLY A 401 18.90 62.89 11.58
CA GLY A 401 18.77 61.68 10.80
C GLY A 401 17.56 61.60 9.87
N ILE A 402 16.63 62.55 9.95
CA ILE A 402 15.27 62.39 9.38
C ILE A 402 15.26 62.28 7.85
N SER A 403 16.20 62.95 7.18
CA SER A 403 16.40 62.89 5.72
C SER A 403 17.36 61.78 5.27
N SER A 404 17.87 60.94 6.18
CA SER A 404 18.79 59.85 5.81
C SER A 404 18.07 58.76 5.01
N GLU A 405 18.57 58.45 3.81
CA GLU A 405 18.00 57.41 2.95
C GLU A 405 17.96 56.05 3.67
N GLY A 406 16.77 55.42 3.69
CA GLY A 406 16.56 54.13 4.33
C GLY A 406 16.75 54.18 5.85
N ILE A 407 16.44 55.32 6.51
CA ILE A 407 16.40 55.43 7.97
C ILE A 407 15.57 54.29 8.57
N TYR A 408 16.06 53.66 9.64
CA TYR A 408 15.55 52.39 10.20
C TYR A 408 15.65 51.13 9.32
N ARG A 409 15.79 51.22 8.00
CA ARG A 409 16.04 50.04 7.14
C ARG A 409 17.50 49.61 7.21
N THR A 410 18.42 50.56 7.17
CA THR A 410 19.86 50.29 7.23
C THR A 410 20.29 49.88 8.63
N VAL A 411 21.10 48.82 8.74
CA VAL A 411 21.55 48.25 10.03
C VAL A 411 22.89 48.87 10.43
N GLY A 412 22.98 49.30 11.69
CA GLY A 412 24.22 49.79 12.31
C GLY A 412 25.11 48.65 12.80
N SER A 413 26.38 48.94 13.09
CA SER A 413 27.32 47.93 13.61
C SER A 413 26.82 47.36 14.94
N ASN A 414 26.64 46.04 15.02
CA ASN A 414 26.14 45.37 16.22
C ASN A 414 27.03 45.67 17.44
N ILE A 415 28.35 45.78 17.26
CA ILE A 415 29.29 46.13 18.33
C ILE A 415 28.99 47.54 18.87
N GLN A 416 28.75 48.51 18.00
CA GLN A 416 28.41 49.89 18.41
C GLN A 416 27.02 49.95 19.05
N VAL A 417 26.06 49.16 18.56
CA VAL A 417 24.73 49.03 19.16
C VAL A 417 24.80 48.48 20.58
N GLN A 418 25.54 47.39 20.81
CA GLN A 418 25.73 46.83 22.14
C GLN A 418 26.50 47.80 23.05
N LYS A 419 27.52 48.48 22.53
CA LYS A 419 28.27 49.51 23.28
C LYS A 419 27.35 50.65 23.73
N LEU A 420 26.48 51.14 22.85
CA LEU A 420 25.52 52.19 23.16
C LEU A 420 24.49 51.72 24.21
N LEU A 421 23.91 50.53 24.03
CA LEU A 421 22.94 49.98 24.99
C LEU A 421 23.57 49.76 26.36
N ASN A 422 24.76 49.17 26.43
CA ASN A 422 25.48 48.96 27.68
C ASN A 422 25.83 50.29 28.38
N ALA A 423 26.27 51.30 27.62
CA ALA A 423 26.55 52.63 28.16
C ALA A 423 25.28 53.33 28.66
N PHE A 424 24.17 53.19 27.93
CA PHE A 424 22.91 53.86 28.27
C PHE A 424 22.21 53.21 29.47
N PHE A 425 22.25 51.89 29.57
CA PHE A 425 21.61 51.11 30.63
C PHE A 425 22.58 50.71 31.75
N ASP A 426 23.77 51.31 31.83
CA ASP A 426 24.72 51.06 32.93
C ASP A 426 24.09 51.43 34.27
N VAL A 427 24.08 50.47 35.20
CA VAL A 427 23.53 50.60 36.56
C VAL A 427 24.23 51.73 37.34
N LYS A 428 25.49 52.04 37.02
CA LYS A 428 26.27 53.09 37.69
C LYS A 428 25.95 54.50 37.21
N CYS A 429 25.48 54.67 35.97
CA CYS A 429 25.24 55.98 35.34
C CYS A 429 24.09 55.92 34.30
N PRO A 430 22.87 55.55 34.69
CA PRO A 430 21.80 55.27 33.73
C PRO A 430 21.41 56.51 32.93
N GLY A 431 21.40 56.37 31.60
CA GLY A 431 20.97 57.33 30.57
C GLY A 431 21.74 58.65 30.49
N ASN A 432 22.96 58.67 31.05
CA ASN A 432 23.92 59.76 30.90
C ASN A 432 24.75 59.62 29.60
N VAL A 433 24.09 59.36 28.49
CA VAL A 433 24.70 59.33 27.15
C VAL A 433 24.07 60.44 26.31
N ASP A 434 24.91 61.26 25.70
CA ASP A 434 24.49 62.22 24.68
C ASP A 434 24.51 61.55 23.30
N LEU A 435 23.37 61.56 22.62
CA LEU A 435 23.20 60.94 21.29
C LEU A 435 23.39 61.95 20.15
N GLN A 436 23.68 63.21 20.47
CA GLN A 436 23.94 64.28 19.50
C GLN A 436 25.44 64.43 19.19
N THR A 437 26.33 63.67 19.86
CA THR A 437 27.77 63.68 19.57
C THR A 437 28.09 62.88 18.30
N SER A 438 29.22 63.18 17.66
CA SER A 438 29.69 62.46 16.46
C SER A 438 30.12 61.00 16.72
N ASP A 439 30.05 60.54 17.97
CA ASP A 439 30.47 59.19 18.37
C ASP A 439 29.49 58.10 17.93
N TRP A 440 28.24 58.49 17.63
CA TRP A 440 27.17 57.57 17.29
C TRP A 440 26.60 57.89 15.92
N ASP A 441 26.84 57.00 14.95
CA ASP A 441 26.17 57.13 13.66
C ASP A 441 24.65 56.89 13.80
N ILE A 442 23.87 57.50 12.90
CA ILE A 442 22.41 57.41 12.93
C ILE A 442 21.90 55.96 12.79
N LYS A 443 22.67 55.10 12.10
CA LYS A 443 22.36 53.69 11.89
C LYS A 443 22.46 52.90 13.21
N THR A 444 23.42 53.26 14.06
CA THR A 444 23.61 52.72 15.41
C THR A 444 22.47 53.13 16.32
N ILE A 445 22.08 54.41 16.32
CA ILE A 445 20.97 54.92 17.13
C ILE A 445 19.65 54.23 16.74
N THR A 446 19.32 54.20 15.45
CA THR A 446 18.09 53.53 14.97
C THR A 446 18.09 52.02 15.20
N SER A 447 19.26 51.37 15.10
CA SER A 447 19.38 49.94 15.39
C SER A 447 19.29 49.63 16.88
N ALA A 448 19.84 50.50 17.74
CA ALA A 448 19.73 50.38 19.19
C ALA A 448 18.29 50.61 19.67
N LEU A 449 17.57 51.57 19.08
CA LEU A 449 16.14 51.77 19.35
C LEU A 449 15.32 50.52 19.03
N LYS A 450 15.48 49.98 17.80
CA LYS A 450 14.80 48.73 17.40
C LYS A 450 15.18 47.56 18.30
N PHE A 451 16.45 47.47 18.68
CA PHE A 451 16.94 46.41 19.55
C PHE A 451 16.30 46.49 20.94
N TYR A 452 16.23 47.67 21.55
CA TYR A 452 15.58 47.87 22.83
C TYR A 452 14.12 47.40 22.79
N LEU A 453 13.34 47.91 21.83
CA LEU A 453 11.91 47.59 21.69
C LEU A 453 11.67 46.09 21.44
N ARG A 454 12.49 45.46 20.61
CA ARG A 454 12.37 44.03 20.27
C ARG A 454 12.80 43.11 21.41
N ASN A 455 13.60 43.57 22.37
CA ASN A 455 14.08 42.76 23.50
C ASN A 455 13.36 43.10 24.82
N LEU A 456 12.26 43.86 24.77
CA LEU A 456 11.38 44.00 25.91
C LEU A 456 10.82 42.63 26.34
N SER A 457 10.75 42.36 27.65
CA SER A 457 10.16 41.14 28.23
C SER A 457 8.74 40.91 27.70
N GLU A 458 7.94 41.98 27.63
CA GLU A 458 6.65 42.03 26.94
C GLU A 458 6.72 43.02 25.75
N PRO A 459 6.31 42.63 24.52
CA PRO A 459 6.33 43.55 23.38
C PRO A 459 5.41 44.75 23.62
N VAL A 460 5.69 45.88 22.96
CA VAL A 460 4.92 47.12 23.14
C VAL A 460 3.41 46.88 22.96
N MET A 461 3.01 46.05 21.99
CA MET A 461 1.58 45.73 21.76
C MET A 461 1.05 44.52 22.56
N THR A 462 1.82 44.01 23.53
CA THR A 462 1.54 42.90 24.45
C THR A 462 1.30 41.54 23.78
N TYR A 463 1.69 40.46 24.44
CA TYR A 463 1.37 39.12 23.92
C TYR A 463 -0.13 38.84 24.00
N LYS A 464 -0.79 39.35 25.05
CA LYS A 464 -2.21 39.14 25.31
C LYS A 464 -3.11 39.61 24.16
N LEU A 465 -2.80 40.76 23.56
CA LEU A 465 -3.62 41.35 22.48
C LEU A 465 -3.16 40.93 21.08
N HIS A 466 -2.05 40.19 20.95
CA HIS A 466 -1.43 39.83 19.67
C HIS A 466 -2.39 39.14 18.71
N ARG A 467 -3.11 38.11 19.19
CA ARG A 467 -4.07 37.34 18.38
C ARG A 467 -5.24 38.20 17.91
N GLU A 468 -5.76 39.07 18.78
CA GLU A 468 -6.87 39.97 18.47
C GLU A 468 -6.45 41.03 17.44
N LEU A 469 -5.26 41.62 17.58
CA LEU A 469 -4.70 42.61 16.64
C LEU A 469 -4.46 42.00 15.26
N VAL A 470 -3.88 40.81 15.18
CA VAL A 470 -3.68 40.08 13.92
C VAL A 470 -5.02 39.71 13.29
N SER A 471 -6.01 39.30 14.09
CA SER A 471 -7.35 38.98 13.60
C SER A 471 -8.05 40.21 13.03
N ALA A 472 -7.94 41.36 13.70
CA ALA A 472 -8.52 42.62 13.24
C ALA A 472 -7.95 43.03 11.86
N ALA A 473 -6.63 42.87 11.67
CA ALA A 473 -5.95 43.21 10.41
C ALA A 473 -6.28 42.28 9.23
N LYS A 474 -6.89 41.11 9.48
CA LYS A 474 -7.32 40.17 8.42
C LYS A 474 -8.63 40.57 7.72
N SER A 475 -9.40 41.50 8.30
CA SER A 475 -10.65 41.96 7.69
C SER A 475 -10.38 42.76 6.41
N GLU A 476 -11.23 42.58 5.40
CA GLU A 476 -11.18 43.34 4.15
C GLU A 476 -11.80 44.74 4.28
N ASN A 477 -12.57 44.99 5.34
CA ASN A 477 -13.20 46.29 5.60
C ASN A 477 -12.25 47.21 6.38
N LEU A 478 -11.86 48.34 5.77
CA LEU A 478 -10.94 49.31 6.34
C LEU A 478 -11.50 49.99 7.60
N ASP A 479 -12.77 50.40 7.60
CA ASP A 479 -13.39 51.05 8.76
C ASP A 479 -13.47 50.10 9.96
N TYR A 480 -13.79 48.83 9.71
CA TYR A 480 -13.75 47.79 10.74
C TYR A 480 -12.33 47.59 11.28
N ARG A 481 -11.32 47.48 10.40
CA ARG A 481 -9.91 47.36 10.81
C ARG A 481 -9.49 48.50 11.72
N LEU A 482 -9.78 49.74 11.31
CA LEU A 482 -9.43 50.93 12.06
C LEU A 482 -10.15 50.97 13.41
N GLY A 483 -11.45 50.70 13.45
CA GLY A 483 -12.23 50.66 14.68
C GLY A 483 -11.75 49.58 15.66
N ALA A 484 -11.49 48.37 15.16
CA ALA A 484 -11.03 47.25 15.98
C ALA A 484 -9.61 47.49 16.53
N ILE A 485 -8.66 47.92 15.69
CA ILE A 485 -7.29 48.23 16.11
C ILE A 485 -7.30 49.37 17.13
N HIS A 486 -8.11 50.40 16.91
CA HIS A 486 -8.26 51.52 17.84
C HIS A 486 -8.75 51.07 19.23
N CYS A 487 -9.79 50.23 19.29
CA CYS A 487 -10.29 49.67 20.53
C CYS A 487 -9.25 48.81 21.25
N LEU A 488 -8.46 48.02 20.50
CA LEU A 488 -7.41 47.17 21.06
C LEU A 488 -6.23 47.98 21.60
N VAL A 489 -5.85 49.08 20.93
CA VAL A 489 -4.83 50.02 21.44
C VAL A 489 -5.28 50.66 22.75
N TYR A 490 -6.58 50.97 22.92
CA TYR A 490 -7.10 51.51 24.18
C TYR A 490 -7.07 50.49 25.33
N ARG A 491 -7.04 49.19 25.03
CA ARG A 491 -6.93 48.10 26.01
C ARG A 491 -5.49 47.81 26.44
N LEU A 492 -4.49 48.46 25.84
CA LEU A 492 -3.09 48.33 26.26
C LEU A 492 -2.88 48.91 27.67
N PRO A 493 -1.98 48.32 28.48
CA PRO A 493 -1.53 48.95 29.73
C PRO A 493 -0.99 50.37 29.50
N ASP A 494 -1.13 51.26 30.49
CA ASP A 494 -0.80 52.69 30.34
C ASP A 494 0.61 52.94 29.80
N ASN A 495 1.63 52.28 30.37
CA ASN A 495 3.02 52.41 29.91
C ASN A 495 3.21 51.91 28.46
N HIS A 496 2.56 50.80 28.09
CA HIS A 496 2.65 50.24 26.74
C HIS A 496 1.98 51.14 25.72
N ARG A 497 0.83 51.72 26.10
CA ARG A 497 0.08 52.68 25.30
C ARG A 497 0.87 53.97 25.09
N GLU A 498 1.44 54.56 26.14
CA GLU A 498 2.26 55.76 26.03
C GLU A 498 3.51 55.52 25.17
N MET A 499 4.19 54.38 25.35
CA MET A 499 5.35 54.01 24.53
C MET A 499 4.96 53.84 23.06
N LEU A 500 3.85 53.16 22.77
CA LEU A 500 3.34 53.00 21.41
C LEU A 500 3.05 54.36 20.76
N GLU A 501 2.43 55.27 21.50
CA GLU A 501 2.08 56.61 21.03
C GLU A 501 3.33 57.43 20.68
N LEU A 502 4.37 57.39 21.52
CA LEU A 502 5.66 58.03 21.24
C LEU A 502 6.29 57.51 19.95
N ILE A 503 6.27 56.19 19.77
CA ILE A 503 6.84 55.54 18.58
C ILE A 503 6.02 55.90 17.34
N VAL A 504 4.71 55.68 17.35
CA VAL A 504 3.84 55.91 16.18
C VAL A 504 3.89 57.36 15.71
N ARG A 505 3.90 58.34 16.62
CA ARG A 505 4.09 59.75 16.26
C ARG A 505 5.43 60.01 15.58
N HIS A 506 6.51 59.44 16.11
CA HIS A 506 7.83 59.55 15.50
C HIS A 506 7.85 58.91 14.09
N LEU A 507 7.31 57.71 13.94
CA LEU A 507 7.28 57.03 12.64
C LEU A 507 6.41 57.80 11.63
N SER A 508 5.32 58.43 12.06
CA SER A 508 4.50 59.33 11.23
C SER A 508 5.33 60.51 10.70
N ARG A 509 6.09 61.19 11.57
CA ARG A 509 6.98 62.29 11.17
C ARG A 509 8.09 61.85 10.22
N VAL A 510 8.65 60.66 10.42
CA VAL A 510 9.62 60.07 9.48
C VAL A 510 8.97 59.82 8.11
N CYS A 511 7.74 59.30 8.08
CA CYS A 511 7.01 59.04 6.82
C CYS A 511 6.59 60.31 6.09
N GLU A 512 6.37 61.43 6.79
CA GLU A 512 6.14 62.75 6.15
C GLU A 512 7.33 63.19 5.29
N HIS A 513 8.55 62.74 5.62
CA HIS A 513 9.79 63.00 4.87
C HIS A 513 10.13 61.88 3.87
N SER A 514 9.18 60.99 3.56
CA SER A 514 9.37 59.82 2.68
C SER A 514 9.89 60.14 1.28
N LYS A 515 9.70 61.38 0.79
CA LYS A 515 10.28 61.84 -0.48
C LYS A 515 11.82 61.89 -0.47
N GLU A 516 12.44 62.10 0.70
CA GLU A 516 13.90 62.18 0.85
C GLU A 516 14.46 60.88 1.45
N ASN A 517 13.86 60.39 2.54
CA ASN A 517 14.38 59.21 3.24
C ASN A 517 13.91 57.86 2.65
N LEU A 518 12.98 57.88 1.69
CA LEU A 518 12.41 56.70 1.01
C LEU A 518 11.65 55.71 1.92
N MET A 519 11.23 56.15 3.11
CA MET A 519 10.51 55.31 4.07
C MET A 519 9.01 55.67 4.11
N SER A 520 8.20 54.91 3.35
CA SER A 520 6.73 54.98 3.40
C SER A 520 6.15 54.28 4.64
N PRO A 521 4.87 54.53 5.00
CA PRO A 521 4.19 53.80 6.09
C PRO A 521 4.27 52.28 5.94
N SER A 522 4.15 51.77 4.70
CA SER A 522 4.31 50.34 4.39
C SER A 522 5.73 49.84 4.69
N ASN A 523 6.76 50.57 4.26
CA ASN A 523 8.17 50.24 4.53
C ASN A 523 8.47 50.24 6.04
N MET A 524 7.90 51.19 6.76
CA MET A 524 8.02 51.27 8.22
C MET A 524 7.24 50.16 8.92
N GLY A 525 6.08 49.77 8.40
CA GLY A 525 5.28 48.63 8.87
C GLY A 525 6.06 47.31 8.81
N VAL A 526 6.81 47.06 7.72
CA VAL A 526 7.67 45.87 7.60
C VAL A 526 8.77 45.82 8.67
N ILE A 527 9.32 46.96 9.07
CA ILE A 527 10.41 47.03 10.05
C ILE A 527 9.86 46.96 11.49
N PHE A 528 8.80 47.71 11.77
CA PHE A 528 8.27 47.87 13.12
C PHE A 528 7.17 46.86 13.48
N GLY A 529 6.53 46.21 12.51
CA GLY A 529 5.59 45.09 12.73
C GLY A 529 6.17 44.02 13.67
N PRO A 530 7.25 43.32 13.28
CA PRO A 530 7.88 42.31 14.14
C PRO A 530 8.60 42.91 15.36
N THR A 531 8.90 44.22 15.35
CA THR A 531 9.57 44.90 16.47
C THR A 531 8.59 45.23 17.61
N LEU A 532 7.34 45.55 17.29
CA LEU A 532 6.30 45.95 18.27
C LEU A 532 5.31 44.82 18.59
N MET A 533 5.18 43.81 17.71
CA MET A 533 4.20 42.72 17.81
C MET A 533 4.82 41.32 17.76
N ARG A 534 5.84 41.08 18.58
CA ARG A 534 6.46 39.75 18.68
C ARG A 534 5.42 38.69 19.09
N ALA A 535 5.38 37.56 18.38
CA ALA A 535 4.56 36.42 18.77
C ALA A 535 5.18 35.71 20.00
N GLN A 536 4.35 35.13 20.87
CA GLN A 536 4.83 34.43 22.07
C GLN A 536 5.53 33.10 21.73
N GLU A 537 5.20 32.49 20.59
CA GLU A 537 5.71 31.19 20.15
C GLU A 537 6.26 31.26 18.73
N ASP A 538 7.43 30.66 18.49
CA ASP A 538 8.09 30.58 17.19
C ASP A 538 7.54 29.42 16.33
N THR A 539 6.26 29.53 15.93
CA THR A 539 5.59 28.54 15.06
C THR A 539 5.50 29.00 13.60
N VAL A 540 5.31 28.06 12.68
CA VAL A 540 5.10 28.36 11.24
C VAL A 540 3.84 29.24 11.04
N ALA A 541 2.79 29.02 11.83
CA ALA A 541 1.60 29.85 11.84
C ALA A 541 1.88 31.30 12.31
N ALA A 542 2.77 31.47 13.29
CA ALA A 542 3.22 32.80 13.73
C ALA A 542 4.03 33.52 12.64
N MET A 543 4.87 32.80 11.89
CA MET A 543 5.63 33.37 10.75
C MET A 543 4.69 33.84 9.61
N MET A 544 3.65 33.07 9.28
CA MET A 544 2.65 33.46 8.28
C MET A 544 1.83 34.71 8.70
N ASN A 545 1.74 34.98 10.01
CA ASN A 545 1.03 36.14 10.55
C ASN A 545 1.85 37.44 10.57
N ILE A 546 3.16 37.40 10.27
CA ILE A 546 4.04 38.59 10.27
C ILE A 546 3.52 39.67 9.30
N LYS A 547 3.00 39.27 8.13
CA LYS A 547 2.42 40.22 7.16
C LYS A 547 1.28 41.05 7.74
N PHE A 548 0.48 40.48 8.65
CA PHE A 548 -0.62 41.19 9.30
C PHE A 548 -0.12 42.10 10.43
N GLN A 549 1.00 41.78 11.08
CA GLN A 549 1.65 42.70 12.04
C GLN A 549 2.12 43.97 11.32
N ASN A 550 2.67 43.81 10.11
CA ASN A 550 3.09 44.93 9.29
C ASN A 550 1.89 45.84 8.94
N ILE A 551 0.76 45.24 8.55
CA ILE A 551 -0.49 45.97 8.26
C ILE A 551 -1.01 46.73 9.49
N VAL A 552 -0.96 46.13 10.69
CA VAL A 552 -1.38 46.83 11.92
C VAL A 552 -0.52 48.08 12.13
N VAL A 553 0.81 47.95 12.05
CA VAL A 553 1.73 49.09 12.27
C VAL A 553 1.60 50.14 11.16
N GLU A 554 1.43 49.72 9.91
CA GLU A 554 1.15 50.61 8.78
C GLU A 554 -0.11 51.46 9.02
N LEU A 555 -1.22 50.84 9.43
CA LEU A 555 -2.47 51.54 9.74
C LEU A 555 -2.32 52.53 10.91
N LEU A 556 -1.56 52.15 11.94
CA LEU A 556 -1.27 53.04 13.08
C LEU A 556 -0.51 54.29 12.63
N ILE A 557 0.43 54.15 11.69
CA ILE A 557 1.21 55.26 11.14
C ILE A 557 0.32 56.13 10.22
N GLU A 558 -0.36 55.54 9.24
CA GLU A 558 -1.20 56.27 8.27
C GLU A 558 -2.34 57.05 8.93
N HIS A 559 -2.92 56.49 9.98
CA HIS A 559 -4.01 57.10 10.72
C HIS A 559 -3.59 57.59 12.10
N CYS A 560 -2.30 57.95 12.25
CA CYS A 560 -1.71 58.43 13.50
C CYS A 560 -2.58 59.51 14.16
N ASN A 561 -3.15 60.46 13.42
CA ASN A 561 -4.01 61.51 14.00
C ASN A 561 -5.36 60.97 14.54
N LYS A 562 -5.99 60.01 13.87
CA LYS A 562 -7.26 59.40 14.33
C LYS A 562 -7.03 58.48 15.53
N VAL A 563 -5.89 57.78 15.54
CA VAL A 563 -5.52 56.88 16.63
C VAL A 563 -5.01 57.67 17.84
N CYS A 564 -4.13 58.67 17.63
CA CYS A 564 -3.56 59.52 18.69
C CYS A 564 -4.57 60.48 19.35
N ASN A 565 -5.61 60.93 18.65
CA ASN A 565 -6.63 61.81 19.27
C ASN A 565 -7.40 61.14 20.42
N ALA A 566 -7.47 59.81 20.45
CA ALA A 566 -8.03 59.05 21.57
C ALA A 566 -7.12 58.97 22.81
N PHE A 567 -5.84 59.34 22.69
CA PHE A 567 -4.90 59.37 23.82
C PHE A 567 -4.99 60.68 24.61
N THR A 568 -5.47 61.76 23.99
CA THR A 568 -5.61 63.08 24.64
C THR A 568 -6.79 63.18 25.60
N VAL A 569 -7.84 62.36 25.42
CA VAL A 569 -9.09 62.42 26.23
C VAL A 569 -8.85 62.02 27.69
N THR A 570 -7.78 61.28 28.00
CA THR A 570 -7.49 60.84 29.38
C THR A 570 -6.73 61.89 30.21
N ARG A 571 -6.15 62.93 29.60
CA ARG A 571 -5.34 63.93 30.33
C ARG A 571 -6.17 65.08 30.91
N THR A 572 -7.36 65.33 30.38
CA THR A 572 -8.31 66.34 30.91
C THR A 572 -9.20 65.80 32.04
N ALA A 573 -9.34 64.48 32.19
CA ALA A 573 -10.16 63.87 33.26
C ALA A 573 -9.42 63.64 34.59
N LYS A 574 -8.13 63.98 34.70
CA LYS A 574 -7.32 63.87 35.94
C LYS A 574 -6.87 65.23 36.51
N LEU A 575 -7.42 66.33 36.00
CA LEU A 575 -7.17 67.70 36.48
C LEU A 575 -8.47 68.49 36.72
N GLN A 576 -9.53 67.81 37.17
CA GLN A 576 -10.66 68.39 37.88
C GLN A 576 -10.95 67.59 39.15
#